data_AF-A0A4Y7UEC2-F1
#
_entry.id   AF-A0A4Y7UEC2-F1
#
_cell.length_a   1.000
_cell.length_b   1.000
_cell.length_c   1.000
_cell.angle_alpha   90.00
_cell.angle_beta   90.00
_cell.angle_gamma   90.00
#
_symmetry.space_group_name_H-M   'P 1'
#
loop_
_entity.id
_entity.type
_entity.pdbx_description
1 polymer ?
#
loop_
_entity_poly.entity_id
_entity_poly.type
_entity_poly.pdbx_seq_one_letter_code
_entity_poly.pdbx_strand_id
1 'polypeptide(L)'
;MRKILTFHRVKAIFYTLSCMLLFNLSAKAQNYQLVWSDEFNGTGAPDNSKWSYELGGNLRNSELQYYTNSTNNIKQNAGNLEITVIKEAVGGKQYTSGSITTLNKASWTYGKIEGRLKMPKGQGLWAAFWTLGTNYASAGWPKSGEIDIMEHINSETIIHGTAHYGGLNDVHVQNANTYSVDVTQWHTYSVVWDANYIKWYVDDVLFHQLQITGGQNYTEEFHLPQYILINLPIGGSWPGSPDATTVLPATMYCDYIRVYKNIDTTPVPVSSISISPASANVALNGSQTLKTSFVPANATNLKLTWTSNNNAVANVDNLGVVTGVSVGSAIITATTEDGNKTSISTISVQNLVGVNKLVNGNFDSDVAIVQKPAGWLEYSGIAGGTANALNSNTSPHSANYNGIQSATGHYEVAVYQTFTNLANGIYTAKAWVRSSGGQSKSVFYGKTFGSDEINYNLAISIPTWTQIQLNNILVSNNSYEIGFYQWTGTGAASTWLEYDDIEFYLSATGTLGVTNPSQDFGIQNFTAYPNPVKSGNILNISANDGLFFDIFIVDINGRKVYSQLNNTSNLTALQLPNLDKGIYFLRTTSATKTRIQKILIE
;
A
#
# COMPACT_ATOMS: atom_id res chain seq x y z
N MET A 1 -34.79 99.37 -15.23
CA MET A 1 -36.05 99.21 -15.97
C MET A 1 -36.58 97.79 -15.75
N ARG A 2 -37.84 97.70 -15.29
CA ARG A 2 -38.79 96.56 -15.29
C ARG A 2 -38.44 95.22 -14.60
N LYS A 3 -39.32 94.92 -13.62
CA LYS A 3 -39.68 93.63 -12.99
C LYS A 3 -40.07 92.56 -14.01
N ILE A 4 -39.98 91.28 -13.62
CA ILE A 4 -41.13 90.35 -13.38
C ILE A 4 -40.61 88.95 -13.01
N LEU A 5 -41.10 88.43 -11.88
CA LEU A 5 -41.09 87.01 -11.50
C LEU A 5 -42.13 86.24 -12.32
N THR A 6 -41.85 84.99 -12.70
CA THR A 6 -42.88 83.93 -12.64
C THR A 6 -42.28 82.54 -12.44
N PHE A 7 -42.82 81.83 -11.45
CA PHE A 7 -42.57 80.43 -11.09
C PHE A 7 -43.45 79.45 -11.89
N HIS A 8 -43.04 78.17 -11.87
CA HIS A 8 -43.80 76.90 -12.07
C HIS A 8 -43.74 76.22 -13.46
N ARG A 9 -43.05 75.07 -13.52
CA ARG A 9 -43.64 73.70 -13.62
C ARG A 9 -42.51 72.65 -13.68
N VAL A 10 -42.30 71.88 -12.61
CA VAL A 10 -42.73 70.47 -12.41
C VAL A 10 -41.86 69.43 -13.15
N LYS A 11 -41.00 68.80 -12.33
CA LYS A 11 -40.68 67.36 -12.19
C LYS A 11 -40.22 66.53 -13.42
N ALA A 12 -39.00 66.01 -13.24
CA ALA A 12 -38.66 64.57 -13.14
C ALA A 12 -37.88 63.93 -14.31
N ILE A 13 -36.63 63.57 -13.94
CA ILE A 13 -35.94 62.29 -14.18
C ILE A 13 -35.57 62.01 -15.64
N PHE A 14 -34.26 62.07 -15.95
CA PHE A 14 -33.44 60.93 -16.39
C PHE A 14 -31.97 61.37 -16.52
N TYR A 15 -31.05 60.46 -16.19
CA TYR A 15 -29.58 60.53 -16.28
C TYR A 15 -28.78 61.01 -15.06
N THR A 16 -28.82 60.21 -13.99
CA THR A 16 -27.61 59.83 -13.24
C THR A 16 -27.64 58.33 -12.98
N LEU A 17 -27.12 57.54 -13.92
CA LEU A 17 -26.79 56.14 -13.68
C LEU A 17 -25.39 55.85 -14.26
N SER A 18 -24.39 56.32 -13.54
CA SER A 18 -23.00 55.89 -13.69
C SER A 18 -22.43 55.60 -12.31
N CYS A 19 -23.07 54.67 -11.59
CA CYS A 19 -22.58 54.13 -10.33
C CYS A 19 -23.35 52.84 -9.98
N MET A 20 -23.22 51.80 -10.80
CA MET A 20 -23.62 50.41 -10.47
C MET A 20 -23.25 49.49 -11.65
N LEU A 21 -21.95 49.27 -11.87
CA LEU A 21 -21.50 47.95 -12.30
C LEU A 21 -20.90 47.28 -11.07
N LEU A 22 -21.77 46.54 -10.39
CA LEU A 22 -21.44 45.54 -9.40
C LEU A 22 -20.45 44.56 -10.06
N PHE A 23 -19.16 44.69 -9.74
CA PHE A 23 -18.32 43.51 -9.64
C PHE A 23 -18.90 42.69 -8.47
N ASN A 24 -19.80 41.76 -8.80
CA ASN A 24 -20.00 40.57 -7.99
C ASN A 24 -18.72 39.73 -8.09
N LEU A 25 -17.65 40.21 -7.47
CA LEU A 25 -16.70 39.31 -6.85
C LEU A 25 -17.51 38.66 -5.73
N SER A 26 -18.03 37.46 -6.01
CA SER A 26 -18.34 36.54 -4.95
C SER A 26 -17.04 36.36 -4.20
N ALA A 27 -16.84 37.13 -3.12
CA ALA A 27 -15.91 36.76 -2.07
C ALA A 27 -16.33 35.35 -1.70
N LYS A 28 -15.56 34.34 -2.11
CA LYS A 28 -15.71 33.02 -1.53
C LYS A 28 -15.51 33.26 -0.04
N ALA A 29 -16.59 33.16 0.74
CA ALA A 29 -16.49 33.15 2.18
C ALA A 29 -15.40 32.11 2.50
N GLN A 30 -14.37 32.54 3.21
CA GLN A 30 -13.34 31.63 3.65
C GLN A 30 -14.03 30.72 4.66
N ASN A 31 -14.30 29.47 4.25
CA ASN A 31 -14.93 28.46 5.11
C ASN A 31 -14.04 28.09 6.31
N TYR A 32 -12.90 28.74 6.52
CA TYR A 32 -11.96 28.47 7.61
C TYR A 32 -11.82 29.71 8.51
N GLN A 33 -12.14 29.55 9.79
CA GLN A 33 -11.94 30.57 10.83
C GLN A 33 -10.66 30.28 11.61
N LEU A 34 -9.86 31.31 11.88
CA LEU A 34 -8.67 31.21 12.73
C LEU A 34 -9.09 30.85 14.17
N VAL A 35 -8.54 29.77 14.71
CA VAL A 35 -8.84 29.29 16.08
C VAL A 35 -7.63 29.31 17.01
N TRP A 36 -6.43 29.35 16.45
CA TRP A 36 -5.19 29.47 17.21
C TRP A 36 -4.09 30.03 16.30
N SER A 37 -3.20 30.86 16.86
CA SER A 37 -2.00 31.27 16.15
C SER A 37 -0.85 31.62 17.08
N ASP A 38 0.35 31.59 16.53
CA ASP A 38 1.47 32.36 17.01
C ASP A 38 2.11 33.13 15.86
N GLU A 39 2.18 34.45 16.04
CA GLU A 39 2.74 35.41 15.06
C GLU A 39 4.17 35.81 15.45
N PHE A 40 4.73 35.17 16.50
CA PHE A 40 6.09 35.36 17.00
C PHE A 40 6.54 36.83 17.19
N ASN A 41 5.60 37.71 17.54
CA ASN A 41 5.82 39.14 17.78
C ASN A 41 6.52 39.44 19.12
N GLY A 42 6.85 38.42 19.92
CA GLY A 42 7.59 38.56 21.16
C GLY A 42 9.07 38.87 20.95
N THR A 43 9.81 38.96 22.05
CA THR A 43 11.27 39.09 22.06
C THR A 43 11.86 38.11 23.07
N GLY A 44 12.87 37.32 22.68
CA GLY A 44 13.49 36.34 23.56
C GLY A 44 12.82 34.96 23.46
N ALA A 45 12.52 34.30 24.58
CA ALA A 45 11.98 32.94 24.55
C ALA A 45 10.57 32.86 23.88
N PRO A 46 10.26 31.78 23.13
CA PRO A 46 8.88 31.40 22.78
C PRO A 46 7.87 31.49 23.93
N ASP A 47 6.62 31.81 23.62
CA ASP A 47 5.54 31.93 24.59
C ASP A 47 5.25 30.58 25.27
N ASN A 48 5.59 30.45 26.55
CA ASN A 48 5.41 29.23 27.34
C ASN A 48 3.93 28.85 27.57
N SER A 49 2.96 29.73 27.29
CA SER A 49 1.55 29.34 27.26
C SER A 49 1.19 28.52 26.02
N LYS A 50 1.98 28.64 24.94
CA LYS A 50 1.77 27.99 23.65
C LYS A 50 2.74 26.85 23.37
N TRP A 51 3.99 26.99 23.81
CA TRP A 51 5.09 26.12 23.43
C TRP A 51 5.78 25.47 24.63
N SER A 52 6.12 24.21 24.48
CA SER A 52 7.04 23.44 25.31
C SER A 52 8.32 23.18 24.50
N TYR A 53 9.47 23.01 25.17
CA TYR A 53 10.73 22.65 24.52
C TYR A 53 10.95 21.15 24.54
N GLU A 54 11.53 20.61 23.48
CA GLU A 54 12.20 19.32 23.54
C GLU A 54 13.67 19.54 23.87
N LEU A 55 14.16 18.86 24.91
CA LEU A 55 15.51 19.07 25.45
C LEU A 55 16.31 17.78 25.39
N GLY A 56 17.59 17.88 25.05
CA GLY A 56 18.50 16.74 24.99
C GLY A 56 18.95 16.38 23.58
N GLY A 57 19.86 15.40 23.50
CA GLY A 57 20.30 14.80 22.24
C GLY A 57 19.77 13.37 22.09
N ASN A 58 19.91 12.78 20.88
CA ASN A 58 19.43 11.43 20.55
C ASN A 58 17.92 11.23 20.75
N LEU A 59 17.11 12.28 20.59
CA LEU A 59 15.67 12.15 20.71
C LEU A 59 15.08 11.30 19.58
N ARG A 60 15.61 11.47 18.37
CA ARG A 60 15.13 10.85 17.13
C ARG A 60 16.28 10.63 16.15
N ASN A 61 16.07 9.74 15.18
CA ASN A 61 16.77 9.60 13.88
C ASN A 61 18.31 9.65 13.88
N SER A 62 18.97 9.26 14.98
CA SER A 62 20.42 9.37 15.16
C SER A 62 20.97 10.79 14.91
N GLU A 63 20.17 11.80 15.24
CA GLU A 63 20.51 13.22 15.08
C GLU A 63 21.73 13.65 15.94
N LEU A 64 22.49 14.65 15.47
CA LEU A 64 23.79 15.02 16.06
C LEU A 64 23.74 16.25 16.99
N GLN A 65 22.62 16.98 17.03
CA GLN A 65 22.45 18.08 17.97
C GLN A 65 22.02 17.66 19.37
N TYR A 66 22.23 18.57 20.31
CA TYR A 66 21.54 18.65 21.59
C TYR A 66 20.51 19.80 21.51
N TYR A 67 19.22 19.51 21.61
CA TYR A 67 18.20 20.54 21.66
C TYR A 67 18.22 21.28 22.99
N THR A 68 18.16 22.61 22.95
CA THR A 68 18.19 23.49 24.12
C THR A 68 16.99 24.44 24.13
N ASN A 69 16.76 25.11 25.28
CA ASN A 69 15.89 26.27 25.41
C ASN A 69 16.68 27.59 25.46
N SER A 70 17.96 27.58 25.06
CA SER A 70 18.79 28.78 25.00
C SER A 70 18.29 29.71 23.90
N THR A 71 18.24 31.01 24.18
CA THR A 71 17.90 32.04 23.18
C THR A 71 18.94 32.17 22.07
N ASN A 72 20.11 31.52 22.20
CA ASN A 72 21.06 31.36 21.09
C ASN A 72 20.54 30.37 20.04
N ASN A 73 19.84 29.32 20.46
CA ASN A 73 19.30 28.31 19.57
C ASN A 73 17.87 28.57 19.15
N ILE A 74 17.07 29.21 20.00
CA ILE A 74 15.65 29.41 19.72
C ILE A 74 15.08 30.65 20.38
N LYS A 75 14.62 31.61 19.58
CA LYS A 75 14.08 32.88 20.08
C LYS A 75 13.04 33.46 19.14
N GLN A 76 12.16 34.28 19.70
CA GLN A 76 11.36 35.27 19.00
C GLN A 76 12.20 36.52 18.78
N ASN A 77 12.27 36.99 17.54
CA ASN A 77 12.99 38.19 17.15
C ASN A 77 12.33 38.84 15.93
N ALA A 78 11.98 40.12 16.07
CA ALA A 78 11.44 40.95 14.98
C ALA A 78 10.29 40.30 14.18
N GLY A 79 9.31 39.70 14.88
CA GLY A 79 8.15 39.05 14.25
C GLY A 79 8.44 37.67 13.66
N ASN A 80 9.53 37.01 14.07
CA ASN A 80 9.85 35.66 13.63
C ASN A 80 10.27 34.80 14.82
N LEU A 81 9.93 33.51 14.76
CA LEU A 81 10.68 32.47 15.45
C LEU A 81 11.96 32.18 14.66
N GLU A 82 13.10 32.27 15.32
CA GLU A 82 14.40 31.89 14.81
C GLU A 82 14.87 30.61 15.50
N ILE A 83 15.12 29.55 14.73
CA ILE A 83 15.71 28.30 15.23
C ILE A 83 17.09 28.14 14.58
N THR A 84 18.14 28.13 15.39
CA THR A 84 19.53 28.19 14.94
C THR A 84 20.31 26.96 15.40
N VAL A 85 20.91 26.28 14.42
CA VAL A 85 21.93 25.26 14.66
C VAL A 85 23.27 25.96 14.90
N ILE A 86 23.94 25.61 16.00
CA ILE A 86 25.24 26.15 16.38
C ILE A 86 26.22 24.98 16.58
N LYS A 87 27.45 25.13 16.10
CA LYS A 87 28.54 24.20 16.42
C LYS A 87 29.12 24.54 17.78
N GLU A 88 28.62 23.88 18.82
CA GLU A 88 29.11 24.01 20.19
C GLU A 88 28.93 22.70 20.96
N ALA A 89 29.83 22.45 21.90
CA ALA A 89 29.83 21.20 22.68
C ALA A 89 28.90 21.30 23.89
N VAL A 90 27.73 20.67 23.83
CA VAL A 90 26.74 20.63 24.92
C VAL A 90 26.20 19.22 25.08
N GLY A 91 26.15 18.73 26.32
CA GLY A 91 25.53 17.44 26.65
C GLY A 91 26.09 16.24 25.88
N GLY A 92 27.39 16.25 25.57
CA GLY A 92 28.07 15.18 24.81
C GLY A 92 27.86 15.23 23.28
N LYS A 93 27.16 16.23 22.77
CA LYS A 93 26.99 16.50 21.34
C LYS A 93 27.89 17.64 20.89
N GLN A 94 28.15 17.73 19.59
CA GLN A 94 29.02 18.76 18.98
C GLN A 94 28.24 19.91 18.33
N TYR A 95 26.91 19.82 18.37
CA TYR A 95 26.00 20.80 17.83
C TYR A 95 24.86 21.02 18.81
N THR A 96 24.29 22.22 18.80
CA THR A 96 23.04 22.56 19.49
C THR A 96 22.02 23.06 18.49
N SER A 97 20.73 22.91 18.82
CA SER A 97 19.63 23.48 18.04
C SER A 97 18.40 23.70 18.92
N GLY A 98 17.30 24.15 18.32
CA GLY A 98 16.00 24.31 18.98
C GLY A 98 14.95 23.35 18.44
N SER A 99 14.06 22.90 19.33
CA SER A 99 12.81 22.23 19.00
C SER A 99 11.73 22.67 19.98
N ILE A 100 10.58 23.10 19.46
CA ILE A 100 9.41 23.42 20.26
C ILE A 100 8.18 22.67 19.77
N THR A 101 7.27 22.42 20.70
CA THR A 101 6.05 21.67 20.48
C THR A 101 4.87 22.25 21.24
N THR A 102 3.65 22.08 20.70
CA THR A 102 2.41 22.41 21.42
C THR A 102 1.94 21.27 22.34
N LEU A 103 2.71 20.20 22.50
CA LEU A 103 2.39 19.09 23.42
C LEU A 103 2.06 19.62 24.82
N ASN A 104 0.94 19.13 25.38
CA ASN A 104 0.34 19.56 26.65
C ASN A 104 -0.12 21.04 26.70
N LYS A 105 -0.14 21.75 25.58
CA LYS A 105 -0.62 23.15 25.46
C LYS A 105 -1.83 23.24 24.53
N ALA A 106 -1.71 22.69 23.32
CA ALA A 106 -2.76 22.67 22.32
C ALA A 106 -2.60 21.49 21.35
N SER A 107 -3.73 20.94 20.92
CA SER A 107 -3.82 19.92 19.89
C SER A 107 -5.13 20.07 19.12
N TRP A 108 -5.18 19.54 17.90
CA TRP A 108 -6.34 19.65 17.04
C TRP A 108 -6.61 18.33 16.33
N THR A 109 -7.89 18.04 16.11
CA THR A 109 -8.35 17.03 15.14
C THR A 109 -9.01 17.77 13.99
N TYR A 110 -8.48 17.64 12.77
CA TYR A 110 -8.92 18.38 11.58
C TYR A 110 -8.69 19.90 11.65
N GLY A 111 -8.63 20.53 10.48
CA GLY A 111 -8.43 21.96 10.29
C GLY A 111 -7.49 22.25 9.13
N LYS A 112 -7.18 23.53 8.94
CA LYS A 112 -6.01 23.95 8.16
C LYS A 112 -4.91 24.30 9.15
N ILE A 113 -3.75 23.67 9.03
CA ILE A 113 -2.54 24.03 9.78
C ILE A 113 -1.58 24.64 8.77
N GLU A 114 -1.11 25.86 9.02
CA GLU A 114 -0.28 26.62 8.11
C GLU A 114 0.87 27.29 8.86
N GLY A 115 2.07 27.23 8.29
CA GLY A 115 3.21 28.00 8.74
C GLY A 115 3.85 28.72 7.56
N ARG A 116 4.39 29.92 7.80
CA ARG A 116 5.17 30.66 6.79
C ARG A 116 6.63 30.66 7.19
N LEU A 117 7.46 29.94 6.42
CA LEU A 117 8.84 29.63 6.77
C LEU A 117 9.81 29.99 5.64
N LYS A 118 11.07 30.22 6.02
CA LYS A 118 12.23 30.12 5.14
C LYS A 118 13.36 29.41 5.89
N MET A 119 14.17 28.65 5.18
CA MET A 119 15.09 27.67 5.75
C MET A 119 16.51 27.84 5.20
N PRO A 120 17.53 27.43 5.98
CA PRO A 120 18.90 27.34 5.48
C PRO A 120 19.06 26.11 4.57
N LYS A 121 20.09 26.14 3.72
CA LYS A 121 20.56 24.98 2.94
C LYS A 121 21.96 24.61 3.39
N GLY A 122 22.29 23.33 3.37
CA GLY A 122 23.63 22.83 3.67
C GLY A 122 23.61 21.37 4.09
N GLN A 123 24.66 20.63 3.72
CA GLN A 123 24.80 19.21 4.04
C GLN A 123 24.57 18.96 5.53
N GLY A 124 23.77 17.94 5.85
CA GLY A 124 23.39 17.55 7.20
C GLY A 124 22.27 18.37 7.83
N LEU A 125 21.84 19.52 7.28
CA LEU A 125 20.71 20.27 7.84
C LEU A 125 19.38 19.58 7.49
N TRP A 126 18.44 19.58 8.43
CA TRP A 126 17.11 19.00 8.27
C TRP A 126 16.09 19.93 8.93
N ALA A 127 15.34 20.70 8.15
CA ALA A 127 14.27 21.54 8.65
C ALA A 127 12.95 20.77 8.65
N ALA A 128 12.16 20.86 9.73
CA ALA A 128 10.89 20.15 9.85
C ALA A 128 9.81 21.01 10.51
N PHE A 129 8.61 20.98 9.93
CA PHE A 129 7.36 21.49 10.48
C PHE A 129 6.29 20.40 10.33
N TRP A 130 5.80 19.87 11.45
CA TRP A 130 5.11 18.58 11.47
C TRP A 130 4.18 18.45 12.67
N THR A 131 3.41 17.36 12.73
CA THR A 131 2.53 17.04 13.85
C THR A 131 2.73 15.59 14.30
N LEU A 132 2.46 15.33 15.59
CA LEU A 132 2.43 13.99 16.15
C LEU A 132 1.18 13.75 17.01
N GLY A 133 0.67 12.53 17.02
CA GLY A 133 -0.54 12.19 17.76
C GLY A 133 -0.37 12.32 19.27
N THR A 134 -1.36 12.90 19.94
CA THR A 134 -1.38 13.04 21.41
C THR A 134 -1.35 11.70 22.16
N ASN A 135 -1.70 10.61 21.48
CA ASN A 135 -1.62 9.24 21.98
C ASN A 135 -0.20 8.64 21.90
N TYR A 136 0.81 9.37 21.44
CA TYR A 136 2.20 8.89 21.31
C TYR A 136 2.75 8.20 22.56
N ALA A 137 2.51 8.75 23.75
CA ALA A 137 2.97 8.14 25.01
C ALA A 137 2.36 6.75 25.28
N SER A 138 1.15 6.49 24.77
CA SER A 138 0.44 5.22 24.96
C SER A 138 0.57 4.25 23.78
N ALA A 139 0.58 4.76 22.54
CA ALA A 139 0.56 3.96 21.32
C ALA A 139 1.97 3.75 20.73
N GLY A 140 2.89 4.67 21.00
CA GLY A 140 4.19 4.73 20.35
C GLY A 140 4.10 5.14 18.87
N TRP A 141 5.25 5.32 18.25
CA TRP A 141 5.37 5.52 16.80
C TRP A 141 5.50 4.16 16.10
N PRO A 142 4.90 3.96 14.91
CA PRO A 142 4.19 4.93 14.08
C PRO A 142 2.69 5.08 14.39
N LYS A 143 2.15 4.27 15.32
CA LYS A 143 0.71 4.17 15.63
C LYS A 143 0.05 5.42 16.20
N SER A 144 0.84 6.40 16.60
CA SER A 144 0.32 7.72 16.98
C SER A 144 -0.10 8.56 15.77
N GLY A 145 0.38 8.22 14.58
CA GLY A 145 0.26 9.06 13.40
C GLY A 145 1.18 10.27 13.47
N GLU A 146 1.76 10.59 12.32
CA GLU A 146 2.63 11.74 12.09
C GLU A 146 2.26 12.39 10.75
N ILE A 147 2.15 13.72 10.74
CA ILE A 147 1.88 14.51 9.53
C ILE A 147 3.03 15.50 9.37
N ASP A 148 3.93 15.20 8.47
CA ASP A 148 5.02 16.09 8.06
C ASP A 148 4.48 17.09 7.07
N ILE A 149 4.16 18.29 7.55
CA ILE A 149 3.63 19.38 6.72
C ILE A 149 4.71 19.85 5.75
N MET A 150 5.96 19.90 6.22
CA MET A 150 7.13 20.19 5.42
C MET A 150 8.38 19.62 6.08
N GLU A 151 9.17 18.88 5.30
CA GLU A 151 10.57 18.58 5.59
C GLU A 151 11.48 18.99 4.44
N HIS A 152 12.67 19.48 4.78
CA HIS A 152 13.72 19.81 3.82
C HIS A 152 15.07 19.33 4.35
N ILE A 153 15.87 18.67 3.52
CA ILE A 153 17.22 18.23 3.88
C ILE A 153 18.28 18.78 2.94
N ASN A 154 19.49 18.91 3.47
CA ASN A 154 20.70 19.20 2.71
C ASN A 154 20.56 20.47 1.85
N SER A 155 20.82 20.33 0.54
CA SER A 155 20.68 21.40 -0.45
C SER A 155 19.68 21.01 -1.54
N GLU A 156 18.72 20.14 -1.21
CA GLU A 156 17.70 19.71 -2.16
C GLU A 156 16.88 20.89 -2.70
N THR A 157 16.42 20.76 -3.93
CA THR A 157 15.52 21.73 -4.59
C THR A 157 14.05 21.36 -4.42
N ILE A 158 13.76 20.44 -3.50
CA ILE A 158 12.44 19.89 -3.20
C ILE A 158 12.20 19.90 -1.68
N ILE A 159 10.94 19.97 -1.28
CA ILE A 159 10.48 19.62 0.06
C ILE A 159 9.70 18.31 0.02
N HIS A 160 9.54 17.69 1.19
CA HIS A 160 8.78 16.45 1.38
C HIS A 160 7.55 16.77 2.23
N GLY A 161 6.39 16.26 1.81
CA GLY A 161 5.16 16.24 2.60
C GLY A 161 4.77 14.79 2.80
N THR A 162 4.68 14.36 4.06
CA THR A 162 4.62 12.93 4.39
C THR A 162 3.60 12.65 5.48
N ALA A 163 2.98 11.48 5.43
CA ALA A 163 2.25 10.89 6.55
C ALA A 163 2.90 9.56 6.95
N HIS A 164 3.14 9.36 8.25
CA HIS A 164 3.61 8.09 8.82
C HIS A 164 2.54 7.50 9.75
N TYR A 165 2.27 6.20 9.61
CA TYR A 165 1.20 5.51 10.35
C TYR A 165 1.45 4.00 10.45
N GLY A 166 0.71 3.32 11.33
CA GLY A 166 0.75 1.87 11.50
C GLY A 166 -0.14 1.15 10.49
N GLY A 167 0.46 0.40 9.57
CA GLY A 167 -0.22 -0.46 8.61
C GLY A 167 -0.62 -1.82 9.19
N LEU A 168 -0.91 -2.77 8.30
CA LEU A 168 -1.22 -4.14 8.68
C LEU A 168 -0.15 -4.72 9.63
N ASN A 169 -0.59 -5.29 10.76
CA ASN A 169 0.28 -5.81 11.82
C ASN A 169 1.25 -4.77 12.41
N ASP A 170 0.82 -3.51 12.50
CA ASP A 170 1.59 -2.38 13.04
C ASP A 170 2.88 -2.06 12.25
N VAL A 171 3.00 -2.56 11.02
CA VAL A 171 4.15 -2.26 10.15
C VAL A 171 4.12 -0.79 9.76
N HIS A 172 5.25 -0.10 9.87
CA HIS A 172 5.36 1.30 9.47
C HIS A 172 5.00 1.50 8.00
N VAL A 173 4.06 2.40 7.75
CA VAL A 173 3.70 2.89 6.41
C VAL A 173 4.08 4.36 6.30
N GLN A 174 4.65 4.72 5.15
CA GLN A 174 4.95 6.09 4.76
C GLN A 174 4.18 6.41 3.47
N ASN A 175 3.48 7.55 3.46
CA ASN A 175 2.80 8.07 2.29
C ASN A 175 3.29 9.49 2.00
N ALA A 176 4.21 9.63 1.05
CA ALA A 176 4.94 10.86 0.78
C ALA A 176 4.72 11.36 -0.66
N ASN A 177 4.83 12.68 -0.84
CA ASN A 177 5.11 13.29 -2.13
C ASN A 177 6.05 14.49 -1.96
N THR A 178 6.60 15.00 -3.07
CA THR A 178 7.57 16.09 -3.08
C THR A 178 7.09 17.28 -3.89
N TYR A 179 7.64 18.46 -3.58
CA TYR A 179 7.35 19.69 -4.32
C TYR A 179 8.61 20.53 -4.50
N SER A 180 8.87 21.03 -5.71
CA SER A 180 10.05 21.85 -5.97
C SER A 180 9.83 23.30 -5.58
N VAL A 181 10.70 23.83 -4.72
CA VAL A 181 10.62 25.19 -4.22
C VAL A 181 11.99 25.68 -3.74
N ASP A 182 12.26 26.98 -3.83
CA ASP A 182 13.46 27.57 -3.21
C ASP A 182 13.20 27.89 -1.73
N VAL A 183 13.51 26.94 -0.86
CA VAL A 183 13.30 27.06 0.60
C VAL A 183 14.02 28.25 1.26
N THR A 184 14.95 28.92 0.57
CA THR A 184 15.62 30.12 1.10
C THR A 184 14.74 31.37 1.05
N GLN A 185 13.67 31.33 0.25
CA GLN A 185 12.63 32.36 0.21
C GLN A 185 11.50 32.03 1.18
N TRP A 186 10.68 33.04 1.47
CA TRP A 186 9.49 32.85 2.28
C TRP A 186 8.40 32.11 1.50
N HIS A 187 7.97 30.97 2.04
CA HIS A 187 6.89 30.18 1.50
C HIS A 187 5.89 29.81 2.59
N THR A 188 4.64 29.61 2.18
CA THR A 188 3.58 29.13 3.05
C THR A 188 3.43 27.62 2.87
N TYR A 189 3.64 26.86 3.94
CA TYR A 189 3.48 25.41 3.97
C TYR A 189 2.24 25.07 4.78
N SER A 190 1.33 24.28 4.23
CA SER A 190 0.10 23.95 4.94
C SER A 190 -0.44 22.57 4.65
N VAL A 191 -1.21 22.06 5.60
CA VAL A 191 -2.12 20.94 5.39
C VAL A 191 -3.57 21.39 5.59
N VAL A 192 -4.46 20.89 4.74
CA VAL A 192 -5.90 20.88 4.98
C VAL A 192 -6.30 19.45 5.31
N TRP A 193 -6.75 19.25 6.54
CA TRP A 193 -7.05 17.95 7.12
C TRP A 193 -8.51 17.91 7.57
N ASP A 194 -9.27 16.95 7.07
CA ASP A 194 -10.65 16.66 7.50
C ASP A 194 -10.85 15.16 7.70
N ALA A 195 -12.09 14.72 7.96
CA ALA A 195 -12.40 13.31 8.20
C ALA A 195 -12.20 12.40 6.97
N ASN A 196 -11.94 12.98 5.79
CA ASN A 196 -11.82 12.27 4.53
C ASN A 196 -10.41 12.35 3.94
N TYR A 197 -9.74 13.48 4.06
CA TYR A 197 -8.43 13.71 3.44
C TYR A 197 -7.48 14.50 4.33
N ILE A 198 -6.19 14.24 4.14
CA ILE A 198 -5.11 15.18 4.42
C ILE A 198 -4.58 15.65 3.06
N LYS A 199 -4.42 16.96 2.88
CA LYS A 199 -3.97 17.58 1.63
C LYS A 199 -2.87 18.59 1.92
N TRP A 200 -1.72 18.47 1.26
CA TRP A 200 -0.57 19.35 1.47
C TRP A 200 -0.44 20.39 0.38
N TYR A 201 -0.05 21.60 0.78
CA TYR A 201 0.08 22.75 -0.09
C TYR A 201 1.39 23.51 0.17
N VAL A 202 1.97 24.03 -0.91
CA VAL A 202 3.00 25.08 -0.86
C VAL A 202 2.44 26.29 -1.61
N ASP A 203 2.37 27.45 -0.97
CA ASP A 203 1.80 28.69 -1.52
C ASP A 203 0.41 28.49 -2.15
N ASP A 204 -0.47 27.78 -1.41
CA ASP A 204 -1.81 27.37 -1.83
C ASP A 204 -1.87 26.43 -3.06
N VAL A 205 -0.74 25.91 -3.53
CA VAL A 205 -0.67 24.88 -4.58
C VAL A 205 -0.67 23.49 -3.95
N LEU A 206 -1.74 22.72 -4.22
CA LEU A 206 -1.87 21.31 -3.80
C LEU A 206 -0.80 20.46 -4.48
N PHE A 207 0.01 19.72 -3.71
CA PHE A 207 1.00 18.78 -4.26
C PHE A 207 0.87 17.36 -3.72
N HIS A 208 0.19 17.15 -2.59
CA HIS A 208 -0.02 15.82 -2.02
C HIS A 208 -1.42 15.66 -1.45
N GLN A 209 -1.97 14.45 -1.51
CA GLN A 209 -3.20 14.10 -0.82
C GLN A 209 -3.20 12.64 -0.37
N LEU A 210 -3.75 12.41 0.82
CA LEU A 210 -3.98 11.10 1.41
C LEU A 210 -5.46 10.99 1.80
N GLN A 211 -6.14 9.93 1.35
CA GLN A 211 -7.53 9.67 1.71
C GLN A 211 -7.58 8.81 2.98
N ILE A 212 -8.18 9.35 4.03
CA ILE A 212 -8.27 8.75 5.36
C ILE A 212 -9.71 8.39 5.78
N THR A 213 -10.69 8.52 4.88
CA THR A 213 -12.11 8.27 5.15
C THR A 213 -12.35 7.00 6.00
N GLY A 214 -12.87 7.19 7.21
CA GLY A 214 -13.24 6.08 8.11
C GLY A 214 -12.07 5.17 8.52
N GLY A 215 -10.83 5.66 8.47
CA GLY A 215 -9.64 4.86 8.81
C GLY A 215 -9.21 3.88 7.70
N GLN A 216 -9.75 4.00 6.49
CA GLN A 216 -9.42 3.07 5.40
C GLN A 216 -7.90 2.98 5.16
N ASN A 217 -7.41 1.79 4.79
CA ASN A 217 -5.98 1.54 4.61
C ASN A 217 -5.14 1.84 5.87
N TYR A 218 -5.69 1.57 7.06
CA TYR A 218 -5.01 1.69 8.35
C TYR A 218 -4.65 3.13 8.72
N THR A 219 -5.57 4.08 8.49
CA THR A 219 -5.33 5.51 8.73
C THR A 219 -6.07 6.04 9.97
N GLU A 220 -6.40 5.18 10.93
CA GLU A 220 -7.28 5.49 12.07
C GLU A 220 -6.70 6.59 12.98
N GLU A 221 -5.38 6.63 13.17
CA GLU A 221 -4.66 7.62 13.96
C GLU A 221 -4.87 9.07 13.50
N PHE A 222 -5.14 9.29 12.20
CA PHE A 222 -5.42 10.62 11.65
C PHE A 222 -6.85 11.09 11.93
N HIS A 223 -7.61 10.37 12.74
CA HIS A 223 -8.86 10.84 13.35
C HIS A 223 -8.68 11.23 14.82
N LEU A 224 -7.46 11.16 15.37
CA LEU A 224 -7.15 11.53 16.74
C LEU A 224 -6.51 12.94 16.81
N PRO A 225 -6.48 13.59 17.98
CA PRO A 225 -5.83 14.89 18.13
C PRO A 225 -4.32 14.81 17.90
N GLN A 226 -3.80 15.77 17.13
CA GLN A 226 -2.39 15.94 16.78
C GLN A 226 -1.88 17.26 17.37
N TYR A 227 -0.64 17.27 17.87
CA TYR A 227 0.04 18.48 18.35
C TYR A 227 1.18 18.86 17.39
N ILE A 228 1.51 20.16 17.32
CA ILE A 228 2.48 20.70 16.36
C ILE A 228 3.91 20.59 16.92
N LEU A 229 4.88 20.36 16.05
CA LEU A 229 6.32 20.47 16.30
C LEU A 229 6.99 21.30 15.19
N ILE A 230 8.04 22.03 15.56
CA ILE A 230 8.93 22.73 14.63
C ILE A 230 10.36 22.70 15.16
N ASN A 231 11.29 22.27 14.32
CA ASN A 231 12.69 22.08 14.70
C ASN A 231 13.65 22.16 13.50
N LEU A 232 14.93 22.38 13.79
CA LEU A 232 16.02 22.37 12.81
C LEU A 232 17.14 21.40 13.25
N PRO A 233 16.98 20.08 13.09
CA PRO A 233 18.03 19.10 13.33
C PRO A 233 19.27 19.29 12.44
N ILE A 234 20.37 18.68 12.88
CA ILE A 234 21.59 18.51 12.08
C ILE A 234 22.11 17.07 12.23
N GLY A 235 22.44 16.45 11.11
CA GLY A 235 22.78 15.04 11.09
C GLY A 235 21.54 14.13 11.12
N GLY A 236 21.79 12.83 11.01
CA GLY A 236 20.78 11.79 11.05
C GLY A 236 20.94 10.80 9.91
N SER A 237 20.21 9.68 9.97
CA SER A 237 20.31 8.62 8.97
C SER A 237 19.92 9.08 7.56
N TRP A 238 19.01 10.06 7.46
CA TRP A 238 18.51 10.56 6.18
C TRP A 238 19.35 11.71 5.60
N PRO A 239 19.56 12.86 6.29
CA PRO A 239 20.38 13.93 5.73
C PRO A 239 21.88 13.57 5.67
N GLY A 240 22.34 12.58 6.45
CA GLY A 240 23.75 12.29 6.63
C GLY A 240 24.42 13.31 7.56
N SER A 241 25.71 13.12 7.84
CA SER A 241 26.45 14.06 8.70
C SER A 241 26.73 15.39 7.99
N PRO A 242 26.84 16.52 8.74
CA PRO A 242 27.41 17.74 8.19
C PRO A 242 28.88 17.54 7.81
N ASP A 243 29.35 18.28 6.80
CA ASP A 243 30.70 18.19 6.28
C ASP A 243 31.34 19.59 6.15
N ALA A 244 32.46 19.69 5.41
CA ALA A 244 33.16 20.96 5.21
C ALA A 244 32.36 22.01 4.43
N THR A 245 31.28 21.62 3.75
CA THR A 245 30.38 22.51 3.00
C THR A 245 29.24 23.07 3.86
N THR A 246 29.00 22.50 5.05
CA THR A 246 27.96 22.96 5.97
C THR A 246 28.34 24.30 6.60
N VAL A 247 27.61 25.36 6.25
CA VAL A 247 27.80 26.69 6.83
C VAL A 247 27.01 26.80 8.14
N LEU A 248 27.72 27.07 9.25
CA LEU A 248 27.13 27.29 10.57
C LEU A 248 27.61 28.63 11.17
N PRO A 249 26.79 29.32 11.99
CA PRO A 249 25.42 28.94 12.38
C PRO A 249 24.43 29.00 11.21
N ALA A 250 23.43 28.12 11.24
CA ALA A 250 22.37 28.05 10.24
C ALA A 250 21.01 28.25 10.91
N THR A 251 20.18 29.15 10.37
CA THR A 251 18.93 29.57 11.01
C THR A 251 17.73 29.33 10.10
N MET A 252 16.72 28.64 10.63
CA MET A 252 15.37 28.58 10.08
C MET A 252 14.53 29.69 10.70
N TYR A 253 13.74 30.36 9.86
CA TYR A 253 12.85 31.45 10.26
C TYR A 253 11.40 31.03 10.02
N CYS A 254 10.53 31.33 10.99
CA CYS A 254 9.09 31.15 10.88
C CYS A 254 8.39 32.45 11.27
N ASP A 255 7.65 33.03 10.34
CA ASP A 255 6.90 34.29 10.48
C ASP A 255 5.66 34.07 11.36
N TYR A 256 4.89 33.02 11.06
CA TYR A 256 3.74 32.62 11.86
C TYR A 256 3.45 31.12 11.74
N ILE A 257 2.71 30.61 12.73
CA ILE A 257 1.96 29.36 12.64
C ILE A 257 0.51 29.65 12.98
N ARG A 258 -0.42 29.23 12.12
CA ARG A 258 -1.86 29.46 12.26
C ARG A 258 -2.63 28.17 12.08
N VAL A 259 -3.65 27.98 12.91
CA VAL A 259 -4.61 26.87 12.83
C VAL A 259 -6.00 27.42 12.62
N TYR A 260 -6.67 26.92 11.59
CA TYR A 260 -8.02 27.29 11.22
C TYR A 260 -8.96 26.09 11.30
N LYS A 261 -10.21 26.33 11.69
CA LYS A 261 -11.29 25.34 11.65
C LYS A 261 -12.27 25.66 10.55
N ASN A 262 -12.75 24.61 9.88
CA ASN A 262 -13.86 24.77 8.96
C ASN A 262 -15.11 25.21 9.75
N ILE A 263 -15.71 26.34 9.38
CA ILE A 263 -16.93 26.88 9.99
C ILE A 263 -18.20 26.52 9.23
N ASP A 264 -18.07 25.82 8.09
CA ASP A 264 -19.18 25.18 7.42
C ASP A 264 -19.59 23.95 8.24
N THR A 265 -20.30 24.21 9.33
CA THR A 265 -20.85 23.19 10.24
C THR A 265 -22.13 22.56 9.70
N THR A 266 -22.54 22.89 8.46
CA THR A 266 -23.68 22.22 7.84
C THR A 266 -23.26 20.79 7.50
N PRO A 267 -23.82 19.76 8.18
CA PRO A 267 -23.49 18.39 7.83
C PRO A 267 -23.90 18.16 6.39
N VAL A 268 -22.99 17.69 5.55
CA VAL A 268 -23.33 17.26 4.19
C VAL A 268 -23.93 15.86 4.35
N PRO A 269 -25.27 15.70 4.22
CA PRO A 269 -25.90 14.42 4.46
C PRO A 269 -25.54 13.44 3.35
N VAL A 270 -25.45 12.16 3.69
CA VAL A 270 -25.34 11.09 2.69
C VAL A 270 -26.67 11.01 1.93
N SER A 271 -26.64 11.27 0.63
CA SER A 271 -27.82 11.12 -0.24
C SER A 271 -28.03 9.66 -0.67
N SER A 272 -26.95 8.91 -0.86
CA SER A 272 -26.98 7.46 -1.15
C SER A 272 -25.67 6.78 -0.79
N ILE A 273 -25.74 5.46 -0.57
CA ILE A 273 -24.58 4.57 -0.43
C ILE A 273 -24.67 3.43 -1.44
N SER A 274 -23.54 2.84 -1.82
CA SER A 274 -23.49 1.61 -2.60
C SER A 274 -22.40 0.67 -2.10
N ILE A 275 -22.65 -0.63 -2.20
CA ILE A 275 -21.70 -1.69 -1.84
C ILE A 275 -21.18 -2.37 -3.11
N SER A 276 -19.88 -2.65 -3.14
CA SER A 276 -19.23 -3.43 -4.20
C SER A 276 -18.39 -4.57 -3.61
N PRO A 277 -18.50 -5.80 -4.14
CA PRO A 277 -19.43 -6.20 -5.19
C PRO A 277 -20.89 -6.30 -4.68
N ALA A 278 -21.87 -6.11 -5.58
CA ALA A 278 -23.30 -6.27 -5.26
C ALA A 278 -23.68 -7.73 -4.96
N SER A 279 -22.86 -8.68 -5.43
CA SER A 279 -22.95 -10.09 -5.07
C SER A 279 -21.57 -10.74 -5.07
N ALA A 280 -21.31 -11.68 -4.17
CA ALA A 280 -20.06 -12.43 -4.12
C ALA A 280 -20.27 -13.91 -3.77
N ASN A 281 -19.41 -14.77 -4.31
CA ASN A 281 -19.25 -16.14 -3.86
C ASN A 281 -18.14 -16.19 -2.81
N VAL A 282 -18.45 -16.70 -1.63
CA VAL A 282 -17.50 -16.86 -0.52
C VAL A 282 -17.29 -18.34 -0.28
N ALA A 283 -16.03 -18.78 -0.18
CA ALA A 283 -15.76 -20.16 0.19
C ALA A 283 -16.19 -20.42 1.65
N LEU A 284 -16.58 -21.65 1.98
CA LEU A 284 -16.76 -22.06 3.37
C LEU A 284 -15.48 -21.74 4.18
N ASN A 285 -15.62 -21.02 5.30
CA ASN A 285 -14.54 -20.46 6.12
C ASN A 285 -13.64 -19.41 5.43
N GLY A 286 -13.95 -19.03 4.20
CA GLY A 286 -13.28 -17.95 3.48
C GLY A 286 -13.84 -16.58 3.86
N SER A 287 -13.16 -15.52 3.41
CA SER A 287 -13.58 -14.14 3.64
C SER A 287 -13.65 -13.29 2.36
N GLN A 288 -14.47 -12.25 2.40
CA GLN A 288 -14.65 -11.26 1.34
C GLN A 288 -14.85 -9.88 1.95
N THR A 289 -14.04 -8.91 1.56
CA THR A 289 -14.24 -7.51 1.95
C THR A 289 -15.22 -6.82 1.01
N LEU A 290 -16.22 -6.16 1.57
CA LEU A 290 -17.17 -5.32 0.85
C LEU A 290 -16.69 -3.86 0.88
N LYS A 291 -16.65 -3.21 -0.28
CA LYS A 291 -16.29 -1.79 -0.40
C LYS A 291 -17.55 -0.94 -0.42
N THR A 292 -17.51 0.23 0.21
CA THR A 292 -18.62 1.18 0.22
C THR A 292 -18.23 2.48 -0.46
N SER A 293 -19.19 3.10 -1.14
CA SER A 293 -19.06 4.44 -1.70
C SER A 293 -20.27 5.28 -1.35
N PHE A 294 -20.03 6.58 -1.15
CA PHE A 294 -21.01 7.53 -0.66
C PHE A 294 -21.23 8.64 -1.68
N VAL A 295 -22.47 9.12 -1.78
CA VAL A 295 -22.83 10.30 -2.55
C VAL A 295 -23.48 11.31 -1.60
N PRO A 296 -23.09 12.61 -1.65
CA PRO A 296 -21.90 13.09 -2.35
C PRO A 296 -20.62 12.59 -1.66
N ALA A 297 -19.49 12.55 -2.37
CA ALA A 297 -18.23 12.03 -1.85
C ALA A 297 -17.65 12.82 -0.67
N ASN A 298 -18.14 14.05 -0.46
CA ASN A 298 -17.78 14.92 0.67
C ASN A 298 -18.82 14.89 1.82
N ALA A 299 -19.70 13.89 1.86
CA ALA A 299 -20.60 13.71 2.99
C ALA A 299 -19.81 13.65 4.32
N THR A 300 -20.33 14.28 5.35
CA THR A 300 -19.58 14.54 6.60
C THR A 300 -19.72 13.43 7.64
N ASN A 301 -20.72 12.55 7.50
CA ASN A 301 -20.90 11.36 8.34
C ASN A 301 -20.94 10.10 7.47
N LEU A 302 -19.87 9.32 7.49
CA LEU A 302 -19.68 8.13 6.66
C LEU A 302 -19.71 6.84 7.47
N LYS A 303 -20.09 6.91 8.74
CA LYS A 303 -20.19 5.73 9.61
C LYS A 303 -21.31 4.82 9.13
N LEU A 304 -21.02 3.52 9.19
CA LEU A 304 -21.94 2.46 8.79
C LEU A 304 -22.13 1.45 9.92
N THR A 305 -23.34 0.90 10.01
CA THR A 305 -23.63 -0.34 10.73
C THR A 305 -23.80 -1.46 9.71
N TRP A 306 -23.12 -2.57 9.95
CA TRP A 306 -23.19 -3.77 9.12
C TRP A 306 -24.04 -4.84 9.78
N THR A 307 -24.92 -5.48 9.01
CA THR A 307 -25.73 -6.60 9.47
C THR A 307 -25.76 -7.73 8.45
N SER A 308 -25.91 -8.96 8.94
CA SER A 308 -26.23 -10.12 8.13
C SER A 308 -27.66 -10.54 8.44
N ASN A 309 -28.46 -10.86 7.43
CA ASN A 309 -29.77 -11.45 7.67
C ASN A 309 -29.69 -12.92 8.12
N ASN A 310 -28.51 -13.56 8.01
CA ASN A 310 -28.30 -14.96 8.35
C ASN A 310 -26.83 -15.22 8.76
N ASN A 311 -26.52 -14.92 10.03
CA ASN A 311 -25.22 -15.17 10.63
C ASN A 311 -24.80 -16.65 10.68
N ALA A 312 -25.74 -17.59 10.56
CA ALA A 312 -25.41 -19.00 10.46
C ALA A 312 -24.80 -19.36 9.09
N VAL A 313 -25.03 -18.54 8.06
CA VAL A 313 -24.44 -18.69 6.72
C VAL A 313 -23.24 -17.78 6.52
N ALA A 314 -23.36 -16.48 6.82
CA ALA A 314 -22.26 -15.53 6.70
C ALA A 314 -22.31 -14.45 7.78
N ASN A 315 -21.16 -14.18 8.39
CA ASN A 315 -20.97 -13.08 9.33
C ASN A 315 -20.35 -11.87 8.62
N VAL A 316 -20.58 -10.67 9.15
CA VAL A 316 -19.91 -9.44 8.71
C VAL A 316 -19.44 -8.66 9.94
N ASP A 317 -18.23 -8.12 9.91
CA ASP A 317 -17.71 -7.26 10.97
C ASP A 317 -17.98 -5.76 10.72
N ASN A 318 -17.47 -4.90 11.60
CA ASN A 318 -17.64 -3.45 11.49
C ASN A 318 -16.85 -2.82 10.32
N LEU A 319 -15.91 -3.55 9.72
CA LEU A 319 -15.12 -3.12 8.57
C LEU A 319 -15.70 -3.62 7.24
N GLY A 320 -16.84 -4.31 7.26
CA GLY A 320 -17.45 -4.89 6.06
C GLY A 320 -16.73 -6.15 5.55
N VAL A 321 -15.95 -6.82 6.40
CA VAL A 321 -15.36 -8.12 6.09
C VAL A 321 -16.38 -9.22 6.36
N VAL A 322 -16.77 -9.91 5.31
CA VAL A 322 -17.71 -11.03 5.35
C VAL A 322 -16.94 -12.34 5.51
N THR A 323 -17.36 -13.20 6.43
CA THR A 323 -16.81 -14.55 6.63
C THR A 323 -17.90 -15.60 6.40
N GLY A 324 -17.62 -16.57 5.53
CA GLY A 324 -18.53 -17.69 5.27
C GLY A 324 -18.52 -18.73 6.39
N VAL A 325 -19.70 -19.07 6.92
CA VAL A 325 -19.89 -19.96 8.08
C VAL A 325 -20.44 -21.32 7.65
N SER A 326 -21.45 -21.35 6.79
CA SER A 326 -22.03 -22.59 6.24
C SER A 326 -22.53 -22.37 4.83
N VAL A 327 -22.63 -23.43 4.03
CA VAL A 327 -23.12 -23.36 2.65
C VAL A 327 -24.55 -22.82 2.63
N GLY A 328 -24.80 -21.78 1.82
CA GLY A 328 -26.10 -21.12 1.76
C GLY A 328 -26.02 -19.72 1.17
N SER A 329 -27.07 -18.91 1.39
CA SER A 329 -27.06 -17.50 1.05
C SER A 329 -27.36 -16.61 2.25
N ALA A 330 -26.68 -15.46 2.30
CA ALA A 330 -26.95 -14.38 3.23
C ALA A 330 -26.98 -13.03 2.48
N ILE A 331 -27.70 -12.06 3.01
CA ILE A 331 -27.69 -10.67 2.56
C ILE A 331 -26.98 -9.86 3.62
N ILE A 332 -25.91 -9.18 3.20
CA ILE A 332 -25.16 -8.24 4.02
C ILE A 332 -25.66 -6.84 3.74
N THR A 333 -26.03 -6.10 4.77
CA THR A 333 -26.58 -4.75 4.66
C THR A 333 -25.64 -3.76 5.34
N ALA A 334 -25.23 -2.71 4.62
CA ALA A 334 -24.64 -1.52 5.22
C ALA A 334 -25.74 -0.47 5.41
N THR A 335 -25.78 0.15 6.59
CA THR A 335 -26.74 1.19 6.94
C THR A 335 -26.00 2.41 7.48
N THR A 336 -26.31 3.62 7.00
CA THR A 336 -25.75 4.85 7.58
C THR A 336 -26.11 5.00 9.06
N GLU A 337 -25.26 5.67 9.85
CA GLU A 337 -25.48 5.85 11.31
C GLU A 337 -26.85 6.48 11.63
N ASP A 338 -27.36 7.35 10.75
CA ASP A 338 -28.69 7.96 10.88
C ASP A 338 -29.86 7.02 10.50
N GLY A 339 -29.57 5.82 9.99
CA GLY A 339 -30.55 4.82 9.56
C GLY A 339 -31.21 5.09 8.21
N ASN A 340 -30.92 6.22 7.56
CA ASN A 340 -31.71 6.70 6.42
C ASN A 340 -31.31 6.09 5.08
N LYS A 341 -30.10 5.54 4.96
CA LYS A 341 -29.57 4.99 3.71
C LYS A 341 -29.04 3.60 3.94
N THR A 342 -29.44 2.69 3.05
CA THR A 342 -28.98 1.31 3.05
C THR A 342 -28.47 0.92 1.67
N SER A 343 -27.54 -0.04 1.65
CA SER A 343 -27.17 -0.79 0.46
C SER A 343 -26.93 -2.23 0.88
N ILE A 344 -27.08 -3.17 -0.06
CA ILE A 344 -26.94 -4.59 0.19
C ILE A 344 -25.88 -5.23 -0.68
N SER A 345 -25.34 -6.37 -0.23
CA SER A 345 -24.62 -7.34 -1.04
C SER A 345 -25.16 -8.74 -0.79
N THR A 346 -25.38 -9.50 -1.86
CA THR A 346 -25.82 -10.89 -1.77
C THR A 346 -24.61 -11.82 -1.72
N ILE A 347 -24.49 -12.56 -0.62
CA ILE A 347 -23.41 -13.50 -0.39
C ILE A 347 -23.93 -14.92 -0.61
N SER A 348 -23.25 -15.67 -1.47
CA SER A 348 -23.43 -17.12 -1.62
C SER A 348 -22.21 -17.82 -1.04
N VAL A 349 -22.39 -18.53 0.08
CA VAL A 349 -21.35 -19.35 0.67
C VAL A 349 -21.41 -20.73 0.05
N GLN A 350 -20.30 -21.20 -0.51
CA GLN A 350 -20.22 -22.44 -1.26
C GLN A 350 -19.02 -23.27 -0.81
N ASN A 351 -19.15 -24.60 -0.89
CA ASN A 351 -17.99 -25.48 -0.79
C ASN A 351 -17.27 -25.50 -2.15
N LEU A 352 -16.27 -24.63 -2.30
CA LEU A 352 -15.51 -24.47 -3.55
C LEU A 352 -14.26 -25.34 -3.61
N VAL A 353 -14.00 -26.12 -2.57
CA VAL A 353 -12.82 -26.99 -2.49
C VAL A 353 -12.89 -28.06 -3.56
N GLY A 354 -11.83 -28.17 -4.36
CA GLY A 354 -11.74 -29.18 -5.42
C GLY A 354 -12.68 -28.95 -6.60
N VAL A 355 -13.41 -27.83 -6.64
CA VAL A 355 -14.26 -27.47 -7.78
C VAL A 355 -13.40 -26.76 -8.83
N ASN A 356 -13.19 -27.40 -9.98
CA ASN A 356 -12.45 -26.83 -11.09
C ASN A 356 -13.10 -25.51 -11.58
N LYS A 357 -12.31 -24.44 -11.64
CA LYS A 357 -12.74 -23.10 -12.04
C LYS A 357 -12.57 -22.84 -13.53
N LEU A 358 -11.75 -23.64 -14.22
CA LEU A 358 -11.52 -23.49 -15.65
C LEU A 358 -12.78 -23.86 -16.44
N VAL A 359 -13.08 -23.06 -17.46
CA VAL A 359 -14.04 -23.43 -18.49
C VAL A 359 -13.32 -24.32 -19.50
N ASN A 360 -13.87 -25.48 -19.86
CA ASN A 360 -13.29 -26.37 -20.86
C ASN A 360 -11.80 -26.68 -20.60
N GLY A 361 -11.47 -27.02 -19.34
CA GLY A 361 -10.08 -27.36 -18.95
C GLY A 361 -9.56 -28.66 -19.57
N ASN A 362 -10.47 -29.54 -19.99
CA ASN A 362 -10.20 -30.80 -20.70
C ASN A 362 -10.34 -30.68 -22.22
N PHE A 363 -10.68 -29.51 -22.77
CA PHE A 363 -10.82 -29.25 -24.23
C PHE A 363 -11.93 -30.01 -24.97
N ASP A 364 -12.64 -30.95 -24.32
CA ASP A 364 -13.68 -31.78 -24.94
C ASP A 364 -14.99 -31.03 -25.31
N SER A 365 -15.12 -29.75 -24.92
CA SER A 365 -16.24 -28.92 -25.40
C SER A 365 -16.05 -28.50 -26.86
N ASP A 366 -14.83 -28.57 -27.38
CA ASP A 366 -14.52 -28.30 -28.78
C ASP A 366 -14.86 -29.55 -29.63
N VAL A 367 -15.71 -29.40 -30.64
CA VAL A 367 -16.19 -30.52 -31.49
C VAL A 367 -15.51 -30.58 -32.86
N ALA A 368 -14.56 -29.68 -33.10
CA ALA A 368 -13.73 -29.62 -34.29
C ALA A 368 -12.36 -29.01 -33.94
N ILE A 369 -11.38 -29.14 -34.83
CA ILE A 369 -10.12 -28.42 -34.73
C ILE A 369 -10.40 -26.92 -34.75
N VAL A 370 -10.07 -26.23 -33.66
CA VAL A 370 -10.26 -24.78 -33.52
C VAL A 370 -8.99 -24.11 -33.02
N GLN A 371 -8.65 -22.99 -33.63
CA GLN A 371 -7.71 -22.03 -33.06
C GLN A 371 -8.45 -21.23 -31.98
N LYS A 372 -7.83 -21.07 -30.80
CA LYS A 372 -8.46 -20.52 -29.58
C LYS A 372 -9.58 -21.40 -29.01
N PRO A 373 -9.24 -22.39 -28.16
CA PRO A 373 -10.21 -23.27 -27.52
C PRO A 373 -11.32 -22.53 -26.78
N ALA A 374 -12.52 -23.11 -26.71
CA ALA A 374 -13.65 -22.48 -26.05
C ALA A 374 -13.31 -22.06 -24.60
N GLY A 375 -13.51 -20.78 -24.27
CA GLY A 375 -13.22 -20.23 -22.95
C GLY A 375 -11.78 -19.76 -22.73
N TRP A 376 -10.85 -20.03 -23.65
CA TRP A 376 -9.44 -19.65 -23.54
C TRP A 376 -9.09 -18.42 -24.38
N LEU A 377 -8.10 -17.65 -23.92
CA LEU A 377 -7.49 -16.53 -24.64
C LEU A 377 -6.14 -16.96 -25.20
N GLU A 378 -5.72 -16.31 -26.29
CA GLU A 378 -4.45 -16.57 -26.96
C GLU A 378 -3.67 -15.26 -27.10
N TYR A 379 -2.36 -15.32 -26.86
CA TYR A 379 -1.40 -14.27 -27.19
C TYR A 379 -0.36 -14.82 -28.15
N SER A 380 0.01 -14.04 -29.17
CA SER A 380 1.09 -14.38 -30.10
C SER A 380 1.99 -13.16 -30.33
N GLY A 381 3.27 -13.28 -30.01
CA GLY A 381 4.25 -12.18 -30.08
C GLY A 381 4.97 -12.04 -31.43
N ILE A 382 5.06 -13.13 -32.20
CA ILE A 382 5.64 -13.17 -33.55
C ILE A 382 4.76 -14.06 -34.44
N ALA A 383 4.56 -13.67 -35.71
CA ALA A 383 3.72 -14.39 -36.66
C ALA A 383 4.16 -15.85 -36.83
N GLY A 384 3.34 -16.81 -36.36
CA GLY A 384 3.48 -18.23 -36.69
C GLY A 384 3.02 -19.22 -35.61
N GLY A 385 3.04 -18.83 -34.33
CA GLY A 385 2.56 -19.68 -33.23
C GLY A 385 1.05 -19.84 -33.22
N THR A 386 0.55 -21.06 -33.04
CA THR A 386 -0.89 -21.32 -32.85
C THR A 386 -1.13 -22.08 -31.56
N ALA A 387 -2.15 -21.65 -30.80
CA ALA A 387 -2.75 -22.43 -29.72
C ALA A 387 -4.11 -22.99 -30.16
N ASN A 388 -4.16 -24.29 -30.41
CA ASN A 388 -5.34 -24.97 -30.95
C ASN A 388 -5.90 -25.99 -29.96
N ALA A 389 -7.19 -26.28 -30.06
CA ALA A 389 -7.75 -27.56 -29.61
C ALA A 389 -7.73 -28.51 -30.81
N LEU A 390 -7.08 -29.67 -30.68
CA LEU A 390 -6.99 -30.67 -31.74
C LEU A 390 -7.56 -32.02 -31.29
N ASN A 391 -8.15 -32.74 -32.23
CA ASN A 391 -8.58 -34.12 -32.01
C ASN A 391 -7.32 -35.00 -31.91
N SER A 392 -7.19 -35.74 -30.81
CA SER A 392 -5.99 -36.53 -30.56
C SER A 392 -6.08 -37.93 -31.20
N ASN A 393 -5.19 -38.21 -32.15
CA ASN A 393 -5.00 -39.57 -32.68
C ASN A 393 -4.16 -40.47 -31.74
N THR A 394 -3.70 -39.96 -30.59
CA THR A 394 -2.83 -40.67 -29.64
C THR A 394 -3.34 -40.50 -28.22
N SER A 395 -3.96 -41.55 -27.66
CA SER A 395 -4.43 -41.70 -26.26
C SER A 395 -4.22 -40.45 -25.35
N PRO A 396 -5.08 -39.40 -25.47
CA PRO A 396 -5.12 -38.26 -24.55
C PRO A 396 -5.53 -38.70 -23.14
N HIS A 397 -5.41 -37.81 -22.14
CA HIS A 397 -5.81 -38.15 -20.77
C HIS A 397 -7.34 -38.01 -20.60
N SER A 398 -7.97 -37.08 -21.32
CA SER A 398 -9.43 -36.93 -21.48
C SER A 398 -9.91 -37.45 -22.84
N ALA A 399 -11.22 -37.38 -23.15
CA ALA A 399 -11.78 -38.07 -24.32
C ALA A 399 -12.12 -37.10 -25.46
N ASN A 400 -11.38 -37.21 -26.57
CA ASN A 400 -11.56 -36.62 -27.91
C ASN A 400 -10.62 -35.46 -28.25
N TYR A 401 -10.38 -34.48 -27.36
CA TYR A 401 -9.56 -33.30 -27.69
C TYR A 401 -8.47 -33.01 -26.66
N ASN A 402 -7.41 -32.34 -27.10
CA ASN A 402 -6.40 -31.76 -26.22
C ASN A 402 -5.96 -30.39 -26.75
N GLY A 403 -5.40 -29.58 -25.87
CA GLY A 403 -4.74 -28.35 -26.27
C GLY A 403 -3.34 -28.61 -26.82
N ILE A 404 -2.95 -27.85 -27.83
CA ILE A 404 -1.60 -27.89 -28.42
C ILE A 404 -1.11 -26.48 -28.73
N GLN A 405 0.17 -26.25 -28.50
CA GLN A 405 0.94 -25.11 -29.00
C GLN A 405 1.98 -25.62 -29.97
N SER A 406 1.94 -25.16 -31.23
CA SER A 406 2.90 -25.55 -32.26
C SER A 406 2.99 -24.54 -33.40
N ALA A 407 4.10 -24.60 -34.14
CA ALA A 407 4.28 -23.95 -35.44
C ALA A 407 5.33 -24.69 -36.29
N THR A 408 5.37 -24.38 -37.58
CA THR A 408 6.39 -24.90 -38.51
C THR A 408 7.74 -24.16 -38.42
N GLY A 409 7.75 -22.95 -37.86
CA GLY A 409 8.94 -22.12 -37.64
C GLY A 409 9.12 -21.73 -36.17
N HIS A 410 9.96 -20.74 -35.88
CA HIS A 410 10.06 -20.20 -34.52
C HIS A 410 8.79 -19.45 -34.12
N TYR A 411 8.37 -19.56 -32.87
CA TYR A 411 7.14 -18.93 -32.39
C TYR A 411 7.17 -18.57 -30.91
N GLU A 412 6.35 -17.57 -30.59
CA GLU A 412 5.96 -17.18 -29.24
C GLU A 412 4.44 -17.28 -29.13
N VAL A 413 3.95 -18.06 -28.17
CA VAL A 413 2.51 -18.21 -27.96
C VAL A 413 2.20 -18.43 -26.47
N ALA A 414 1.07 -17.89 -26.03
CA ALA A 414 0.47 -18.25 -24.75
C ALA A 414 -1.01 -18.59 -24.93
N VAL A 415 -1.51 -19.52 -24.12
CA VAL A 415 -2.93 -19.80 -23.95
C VAL A 415 -3.28 -19.68 -22.48
N TYR A 416 -4.34 -18.96 -22.14
CA TYR A 416 -4.65 -18.66 -20.74
C TYR A 416 -6.14 -18.38 -20.51
N GLN A 417 -6.57 -18.51 -19.25
CA GLN A 417 -7.83 -17.99 -18.75
C GLN A 417 -7.59 -16.96 -17.66
N THR A 418 -8.39 -15.89 -17.69
CA THR A 418 -8.42 -14.88 -16.63
C THR A 418 -9.70 -15.03 -15.82
N PHE A 419 -9.55 -15.02 -14.51
CA PHE A 419 -10.65 -15.07 -13.58
C PHE A 419 -10.82 -13.71 -12.88
N THR A 420 -12.08 -13.35 -12.67
CA THR A 420 -12.50 -12.24 -11.81
C THR A 420 -13.50 -12.77 -10.79
N ASN A 421 -13.55 -12.18 -9.60
CA ASN A 421 -14.42 -12.59 -8.50
C ASN A 421 -14.10 -14.00 -7.96
N LEU A 422 -12.81 -14.38 -7.95
CA LEU A 422 -12.37 -15.57 -7.22
C LEU A 422 -12.47 -15.33 -5.71
N ALA A 423 -12.86 -16.36 -4.97
CA ALA A 423 -12.77 -16.32 -3.51
C ALA A 423 -11.28 -16.22 -3.11
N ASN A 424 -10.96 -15.36 -2.15
CA ASN A 424 -9.60 -15.29 -1.62
C ASN A 424 -9.21 -16.60 -0.94
N GLY A 425 -7.96 -17.01 -1.12
CA GLY A 425 -7.45 -18.25 -0.55
C GLY A 425 -6.31 -18.85 -1.33
N ILE A 426 -5.95 -20.06 -0.93
CA ILE A 426 -4.89 -20.83 -1.56
C ILE A 426 -5.50 -21.77 -2.60
N TYR A 427 -5.01 -21.70 -3.82
CA TYR A 427 -5.42 -22.52 -4.93
C TYR A 427 -4.31 -23.51 -5.33
N THR A 428 -4.76 -24.61 -5.93
CA THR A 428 -3.92 -25.58 -6.62
C THR A 428 -4.31 -25.57 -8.09
N ALA A 429 -3.30 -25.66 -8.96
CA ALA A 429 -3.53 -25.92 -10.37
C ALA A 429 -2.79 -27.16 -10.83
N LYS A 430 -3.42 -27.95 -11.70
CA LYS A 430 -2.84 -29.16 -12.29
C LYS A 430 -3.06 -29.15 -13.79
N ALA A 431 -2.20 -29.87 -14.49
CA ALA A 431 -2.40 -30.17 -15.90
C ALA A 431 -1.64 -31.44 -16.26
N TRP A 432 -2.12 -32.18 -17.25
CA TRP A 432 -1.33 -33.18 -17.94
C TRP A 432 -0.62 -32.52 -19.11
N VAL A 433 0.68 -32.81 -19.28
CA VAL A 433 1.48 -32.24 -20.36
C VAL A 433 2.35 -33.28 -21.05
N ARG A 434 2.65 -33.05 -22.32
CA ARG A 434 3.76 -33.66 -23.05
C ARG A 434 4.35 -32.66 -24.03
N SER A 435 5.61 -32.82 -24.40
CA SER A 435 6.30 -31.87 -25.28
C SER A 435 7.40 -32.55 -26.08
N SER A 436 7.65 -32.06 -27.30
CA SER A 436 8.85 -32.39 -28.04
C SER A 436 9.97 -31.39 -27.72
N GLY A 437 11.09 -31.91 -27.21
CA GLY A 437 12.41 -31.28 -27.10
C GLY A 437 12.69 -30.07 -28.00
N GLY A 438 12.99 -28.89 -27.42
CA GLY A 438 13.72 -27.83 -28.15
C GLY A 438 13.34 -26.37 -27.89
N GLN A 439 12.40 -26.09 -26.99
CA GLN A 439 11.97 -24.71 -26.73
C GLN A 439 12.93 -23.99 -25.78
N SER A 440 13.13 -22.68 -26.00
CA SER A 440 13.95 -21.84 -25.11
C SER A 440 13.26 -21.52 -23.79
N LYS A 441 11.92 -21.44 -23.79
CA LYS A 441 11.10 -21.32 -22.59
C LYS A 441 9.77 -22.05 -22.80
N SER A 442 9.37 -22.86 -21.82
CA SER A 442 8.09 -23.57 -21.80
C SER A 442 7.62 -23.64 -20.35
N VAL A 443 6.51 -22.99 -20.02
CA VAL A 443 6.03 -22.87 -18.63
C VAL A 443 4.53 -23.08 -18.52
N PHE A 444 4.12 -23.75 -17.44
CA PHE A 444 2.77 -23.64 -16.89
C PHE A 444 2.80 -22.58 -15.80
N TYR A 445 2.02 -21.52 -15.95
CA TYR A 445 2.15 -20.33 -15.13
C TYR A 445 0.83 -19.89 -14.51
N GLY A 446 0.95 -19.18 -13.40
CA GLY A 446 -0.12 -18.41 -12.78
C GLY A 446 0.37 -17.02 -12.40
N LYS A 447 -0.43 -15.98 -12.60
CA LYS A 447 -0.10 -14.63 -12.14
C LYS A 447 -1.30 -13.82 -11.67
N THR A 448 -1.04 -13.00 -10.68
CA THR A 448 -1.94 -11.92 -10.28
C THR A 448 -1.69 -10.71 -11.18
N PHE A 449 -2.73 -9.96 -11.53
CA PHE A 449 -2.58 -8.78 -12.40
C PHE A 449 -1.56 -7.78 -11.83
N GLY A 450 -0.49 -7.50 -12.58
CA GLY A 450 0.59 -6.60 -12.15
C GLY A 450 1.64 -7.19 -11.20
N SER A 451 1.67 -8.52 -11.01
CA SER A 451 2.62 -9.24 -10.13
C SER A 451 3.55 -10.18 -10.91
N ASP A 452 4.64 -10.62 -10.27
CA ASP A 452 5.52 -11.67 -10.81
C ASP A 452 4.79 -13.02 -10.98
N GLU A 453 5.17 -13.76 -12.02
CA GLU A 453 4.60 -15.07 -12.36
C GLU A 453 5.07 -16.19 -11.41
N ILE A 454 4.15 -17.06 -11.00
CA ILE A 454 4.48 -18.37 -10.45
C ILE A 454 4.56 -19.35 -11.60
N ASN A 455 5.77 -19.85 -11.87
CA ASN A 455 6.05 -20.74 -13.00
C ASN A 455 6.37 -22.17 -12.54
N TYR A 456 5.80 -23.15 -13.23
CA TYR A 456 6.32 -24.50 -13.34
C TYR A 456 7.05 -24.57 -14.69
N ASN A 457 8.37 -24.64 -14.66
CA ASN A 457 9.17 -24.78 -15.86
C ASN A 457 9.08 -26.22 -16.37
N LEU A 458 8.60 -26.40 -17.60
CA LEU A 458 8.54 -27.72 -18.23
C LEU A 458 9.96 -28.17 -18.62
N ALA A 459 10.22 -29.47 -18.49
CA ALA A 459 11.46 -30.06 -18.96
C ALA A 459 11.60 -29.92 -20.48
N ILE A 460 12.85 -29.95 -20.97
CA ILE A 460 13.18 -29.75 -22.38
C ILE A 460 12.35 -30.69 -23.27
N SER A 461 12.18 -31.95 -22.87
CA SER A 461 11.35 -32.95 -23.57
C SER A 461 10.56 -33.78 -22.56
N ILE A 462 9.25 -33.97 -22.82
CA ILE A 462 8.34 -34.78 -22.00
C ILE A 462 7.62 -35.76 -22.94
N PRO A 463 8.17 -36.96 -23.17
CA PRO A 463 7.71 -37.85 -24.24
C PRO A 463 6.38 -38.56 -23.93
N THR A 464 5.98 -38.62 -22.66
CA THR A 464 4.74 -39.26 -22.19
C THR A 464 3.93 -38.25 -21.39
N TRP A 465 2.61 -38.34 -21.45
CA TRP A 465 1.72 -37.52 -20.62
C TRP A 465 2.14 -37.58 -19.16
N THR A 466 2.48 -36.42 -18.61
CA THR A 466 2.99 -36.25 -17.24
C THR A 466 2.17 -35.19 -16.54
N GLN A 467 1.66 -35.50 -15.34
CA GLN A 467 0.94 -34.51 -14.55
C GLN A 467 1.93 -33.54 -13.90
N ILE A 468 1.65 -32.25 -14.05
CA ILE A 468 2.37 -31.15 -13.41
C ILE A 468 1.42 -30.39 -12.50
N GLN A 469 1.96 -29.73 -11.48
CA GLN A 469 1.14 -29.05 -10.47
C GLN A 469 1.79 -27.77 -9.97
N LEU A 470 1.01 -26.69 -9.92
CA LEU A 470 1.29 -25.47 -9.20
C LEU A 470 0.55 -25.51 -7.86
N ASN A 471 1.31 -25.34 -6.78
CA ASN A 471 0.79 -25.32 -5.42
C ASN A 471 0.94 -23.94 -4.79
N ASN A 472 0.10 -23.66 -3.80
CA ASN A 472 0.17 -22.43 -3.00
C ASN A 472 -0.04 -21.16 -3.83
N ILE A 473 -0.96 -21.22 -4.80
CA ILE A 473 -1.37 -20.04 -5.57
C ILE A 473 -2.21 -19.17 -4.63
N LEU A 474 -1.64 -18.07 -4.15
CA LEU A 474 -2.36 -17.12 -3.31
C LEU A 474 -3.19 -16.16 -4.18
N VAL A 475 -4.52 -16.22 -4.02
CA VAL A 475 -5.44 -15.24 -4.58
C VAL A 475 -5.85 -14.28 -3.46
N SER A 476 -5.48 -13.00 -3.59
CA SER A 476 -5.72 -11.96 -2.57
C SER A 476 -6.47 -10.73 -3.08
N ASN A 477 -6.67 -10.60 -4.39
CA ASN A 477 -7.35 -9.47 -5.03
C ASN A 477 -8.54 -9.92 -5.90
N ASN A 478 -9.07 -11.12 -5.63
CA ASN A 478 -10.19 -11.73 -6.36
C ASN A 478 -9.96 -11.94 -7.88
N SER A 479 -8.73 -11.83 -8.38
CA SER A 479 -8.41 -12.02 -9.79
C SER A 479 -7.16 -12.86 -9.96
N TYR A 480 -7.14 -13.68 -11.02
CA TYR A 480 -5.98 -14.49 -11.34
C TYR A 480 -5.95 -14.87 -12.82
N GLU A 481 -4.77 -15.02 -13.40
CA GLU A 481 -4.55 -15.58 -14.73
C GLU A 481 -3.80 -16.91 -14.60
N ILE A 482 -4.23 -17.93 -15.35
CA ILE A 482 -3.51 -19.19 -15.44
C ILE A 482 -3.38 -19.65 -16.89
N GLY A 483 -2.24 -20.20 -17.27
CA GLY A 483 -2.02 -20.60 -18.65
C GLY A 483 -0.71 -21.31 -18.92
N PHE A 484 -0.46 -21.54 -20.21
CA PHE A 484 0.79 -22.06 -20.74
C PHE A 484 1.43 -21.02 -21.64
N TYR A 485 2.74 -20.84 -21.49
CA TYR A 485 3.54 -19.95 -22.34
C TYR A 485 4.71 -20.73 -22.95
N GLN A 486 4.96 -20.47 -24.23
CA GLN A 486 6.06 -21.08 -24.96
C GLN A 486 6.78 -20.07 -25.85
N TRP A 487 8.10 -20.12 -25.82
CA TRP A 487 9.01 -19.40 -26.71
C TRP A 487 10.09 -20.35 -27.22
N THR A 488 10.20 -20.52 -28.54
CA THR A 488 11.14 -21.46 -29.14
C THR A 488 12.55 -20.89 -29.33
N GLY A 489 12.71 -19.56 -29.28
CA GLY A 489 13.94 -18.92 -29.73
C GLY A 489 14.09 -18.96 -31.25
N THR A 490 15.24 -18.54 -31.79
CA THR A 490 15.44 -18.33 -33.24
C THR A 490 15.83 -19.56 -34.05
N GLY A 491 16.05 -20.73 -33.42
CA GLY A 491 16.65 -21.90 -34.07
C GLY A 491 15.89 -23.23 -33.98
N ALA A 492 14.72 -23.28 -33.32
CA ALA A 492 13.96 -24.51 -33.15
C ALA A 492 12.78 -24.59 -34.12
N ALA A 493 12.72 -25.66 -34.90
CA ALA A 493 11.62 -25.98 -35.81
C ALA A 493 10.93 -27.28 -35.35
N SER A 494 9.62 -27.40 -35.63
CA SER A 494 8.81 -28.60 -35.32
C SER A 494 8.70 -28.95 -33.83
N THR A 495 8.81 -27.96 -32.94
CA THR A 495 8.54 -28.15 -31.51
C THR A 495 7.05 -28.00 -31.21
N TRP A 496 6.57 -28.74 -30.22
CA TRP A 496 5.20 -28.64 -29.74
C TRP A 496 5.10 -28.86 -28.23
N LEU A 497 4.05 -28.30 -27.63
CA LEU A 497 3.59 -28.57 -26.28
C LEU A 497 2.12 -28.94 -26.34
N GLU A 498 1.76 -30.09 -25.79
CA GLU A 498 0.39 -30.50 -25.60
C GLU A 498 0.03 -30.51 -24.12
N TYR A 499 -1.22 -30.15 -23.82
CA TYR A 499 -1.77 -30.07 -22.48
C TYR A 499 -3.22 -30.54 -22.48
N ASP A 500 -3.64 -31.13 -21.36
CA ASP A 500 -4.95 -31.73 -21.19
C ASP A 500 -5.33 -31.74 -19.70
N ASP A 501 -6.63 -31.88 -19.41
CA ASP A 501 -7.21 -31.96 -18.06
C ASP A 501 -6.64 -30.93 -17.08
N ILE A 502 -6.75 -29.66 -17.48
CA ILE A 502 -6.30 -28.55 -16.67
C ILE A 502 -7.32 -28.30 -15.57
N GLU A 503 -6.83 -28.29 -14.33
CA GLU A 503 -7.62 -28.02 -13.14
C GLU A 503 -7.07 -26.78 -12.43
N PHE A 504 -7.97 -25.92 -11.95
CA PHE A 504 -7.64 -24.81 -11.06
C PHE A 504 -8.73 -24.70 -10.03
N TYR A 505 -8.42 -25.02 -8.77
CA TYR A 505 -9.43 -25.10 -7.72
C TYR A 505 -8.89 -24.58 -6.39
N LEU A 506 -9.81 -24.11 -5.55
CA LEU A 506 -9.48 -23.73 -4.19
C LEU A 506 -9.00 -24.99 -3.46
N SER A 507 -7.80 -24.93 -2.91
CA SER A 507 -7.25 -26.03 -2.12
C SER A 507 -8.11 -26.20 -0.87
N ALA A 508 -8.30 -27.43 -0.42
CA ALA A 508 -8.79 -27.63 0.94
C ALA A 508 -7.86 -26.86 1.86
N THR A 509 -8.40 -26.02 2.73
CA THR A 509 -7.67 -25.67 3.95
C THR A 509 -7.45 -27.01 4.65
N GLY A 510 -6.27 -27.61 4.44
CA GLY A 510 -5.71 -28.44 5.47
C GLY A 510 -5.80 -27.58 6.72
N THR A 511 -6.50 -28.07 7.73
CA THR A 511 -6.50 -27.43 9.03
C THR A 511 -5.03 -27.20 9.35
N LEU A 512 -4.55 -25.97 9.19
CA LEU A 512 -3.52 -25.48 10.09
C LEU A 512 -4.28 -25.43 11.41
N GLY A 513 -4.35 -26.58 12.06
CA GLY A 513 -4.62 -26.60 13.47
C GLY A 513 -3.57 -25.68 14.05
N VAL A 514 -3.99 -24.47 14.43
CA VAL A 514 -3.42 -23.82 15.58
C VAL A 514 -3.92 -24.61 16.80
N THR A 515 -3.65 -25.92 16.83
CA THR A 515 -3.33 -26.54 18.10
C THR A 515 -1.96 -26.00 18.40
N ASN A 516 -1.90 -25.06 19.34
CA ASN A 516 -0.68 -24.66 20.02
C ASN A 516 0.13 -25.94 20.26
N PRO A 517 1.20 -26.22 19.49
CA PRO A 517 1.95 -27.41 19.73
C PRO A 517 2.89 -27.06 20.87
N SER A 518 2.42 -27.31 22.09
CA SER A 518 3.27 -27.99 23.05
C SER A 518 3.45 -29.48 22.65
N GLN A 519 3.44 -29.79 21.35
CA GLN A 519 3.94 -31.06 20.83
C GLN A 519 5.45 -30.89 20.73
N ASP A 520 6.11 -31.31 21.79
CA ASP A 520 7.36 -32.06 21.77
C ASP A 520 8.16 -31.91 20.48
N PHE A 521 9.30 -31.22 20.55
CA PHE A 521 10.33 -31.21 19.50
C PHE A 521 10.97 -32.61 19.39
N GLY A 522 10.16 -33.60 19.03
CA GLY A 522 10.64 -34.89 18.56
C GLY A 522 11.70 -34.64 17.48
N ILE A 523 12.79 -35.40 17.57
CA ILE A 523 14.01 -35.36 16.77
C ILE A 523 13.80 -34.60 15.44
N GLN A 524 14.43 -33.43 15.30
CA GLN A 524 14.47 -32.67 14.05
C GLN A 524 14.99 -33.59 12.93
N ASN A 525 14.08 -34.03 12.07
CA ASN A 525 14.39 -34.95 10.96
C ASN A 525 14.96 -34.22 9.74
N PHE A 526 15.33 -32.95 9.87
CA PHE A 526 16.09 -32.21 8.86
C PHE A 526 16.91 -31.09 9.51
N THR A 527 18.01 -30.72 8.86
CA THR A 527 18.93 -29.70 9.37
C THR A 527 19.50 -28.88 8.22
N ALA A 528 19.52 -27.55 8.38
CA ALA A 528 20.27 -26.62 7.56
C ALA A 528 21.52 -26.10 8.28
N TYR A 529 22.70 -26.22 7.66
CA TYR A 529 23.99 -25.80 8.24
C TYR A 529 25.02 -25.33 7.18
N PRO A 530 25.88 -24.34 7.48
CA PRO A 530 25.92 -23.58 8.74
C PRO A 530 24.67 -22.70 8.90
N ASN A 531 24.32 -22.38 10.14
CA ASN A 531 23.24 -21.47 10.47
C ASN A 531 23.61 -20.81 11.81
N PRO A 532 24.15 -19.58 11.81
CA PRO A 532 24.08 -18.58 10.72
C PRO A 532 24.93 -18.92 9.49
N VAL A 533 24.55 -18.38 8.33
CA VAL A 533 25.26 -18.56 7.05
C VAL A 533 25.42 -17.21 6.36
N LYS A 534 26.60 -16.97 5.77
CA LYS A 534 26.85 -15.73 5.04
C LYS A 534 26.10 -15.72 3.70
N SER A 535 25.62 -14.54 3.32
CA SER A 535 25.08 -14.32 1.98
C SER A 535 26.08 -14.77 0.90
N GLY A 536 25.60 -15.44 -0.15
CA GLY A 536 26.46 -15.95 -1.21
C GLY A 536 27.33 -17.18 -0.85
N ASN A 537 27.18 -17.79 0.33
CA ASN A 537 27.89 -19.03 0.71
C ASN A 537 26.99 -20.27 0.61
N ILE A 538 27.61 -21.46 0.76
CA ILE A 538 26.89 -22.74 0.74
C ILE A 538 26.11 -22.95 2.05
N LEU A 539 24.82 -23.26 1.91
CA LEU A 539 23.94 -23.79 2.94
C LEU A 539 23.66 -25.27 2.65
N ASN A 540 24.12 -26.18 3.50
CA ASN A 540 23.82 -27.60 3.39
C ASN A 540 22.48 -27.91 4.03
N ILE A 541 21.64 -28.66 3.34
CA ILE A 541 20.30 -29.06 3.80
C ILE A 541 20.24 -30.58 3.76
N SER A 542 20.03 -31.21 4.91
CA SER A 542 19.94 -32.68 5.05
C SER A 542 18.58 -33.06 5.62
N ALA A 543 17.96 -34.11 5.09
CA ALA A 543 16.77 -34.76 5.67
C ALA A 543 17.10 -36.19 6.14
N ASN A 544 16.88 -36.46 7.42
CA ASN A 544 17.18 -37.73 8.08
C ASN A 544 16.10 -38.79 7.85
N ASP A 545 14.95 -38.42 7.26
CA ASP A 545 13.84 -39.33 6.94
C ASP A 545 13.90 -39.89 5.49
N GLY A 546 14.99 -39.61 4.76
CA GLY A 546 15.27 -40.19 3.44
C GLY A 546 14.40 -39.68 2.29
N LEU A 547 13.50 -38.73 2.53
CA LEU A 547 12.63 -38.17 1.50
C LEU A 547 13.32 -37.07 0.71
N PHE A 548 13.15 -37.08 -0.61
CA PHE A 548 13.47 -35.97 -1.51
C PHE A 548 12.60 -34.76 -1.22
N PHE A 549 13.11 -33.56 -1.43
CA PHE A 549 12.40 -32.34 -1.07
C PHE A 549 12.74 -31.15 -1.94
N ASP A 550 11.73 -30.40 -2.37
CA ASP A 550 11.89 -29.05 -2.89
C ASP A 550 12.34 -28.09 -1.80
N ILE A 551 13.08 -27.05 -2.18
CA ILE A 551 13.61 -26.03 -1.28
C ILE A 551 12.96 -24.69 -1.60
N PHE A 552 12.54 -23.98 -0.56
CA PHE A 552 12.06 -22.61 -0.61
C PHE A 552 12.75 -21.81 0.49
N ILE A 553 13.23 -20.62 0.17
CA ILE A 553 13.60 -19.63 1.17
C ILE A 553 12.58 -18.50 1.06
N VAL A 554 11.93 -18.20 2.17
CA VAL A 554 11.00 -17.08 2.29
C VAL A 554 11.56 -16.06 3.28
N ASP A 555 11.39 -14.78 2.95
CA ASP A 555 11.67 -13.70 3.89
C ASP A 555 10.60 -13.65 4.99
N ILE A 556 10.79 -12.76 5.96
CA ILE A 556 9.88 -12.61 7.11
C ILE A 556 8.47 -12.15 6.73
N ASN A 557 8.31 -11.58 5.53
CA ASN A 557 7.02 -11.15 4.98
C ASN A 557 6.33 -12.28 4.18
N GLY A 558 6.91 -13.49 4.18
CA GLY A 558 6.40 -14.65 3.47
C GLY A 558 6.69 -14.62 1.95
N ARG A 559 7.47 -13.64 1.46
CA ARG A 559 7.84 -13.57 0.05
C ARG A 559 8.97 -14.56 -0.23
N LYS A 560 8.79 -15.35 -1.28
CA LYS A 560 9.77 -16.34 -1.75
C LYS A 560 10.96 -15.62 -2.38
N VAL A 561 12.12 -15.72 -1.75
CA VAL A 561 13.39 -15.15 -2.24
C VAL A 561 14.27 -16.17 -2.95
N TYR A 562 14.01 -17.47 -2.76
CA TYR A 562 14.66 -18.54 -3.50
C TYR A 562 13.75 -19.77 -3.61
N SER A 563 13.86 -20.51 -4.71
CA SER A 563 13.33 -21.87 -4.79
C SER A 563 14.14 -22.79 -5.69
N GLN A 564 14.20 -24.06 -5.33
CA GLN A 564 14.76 -25.14 -6.12
C GLN A 564 13.82 -26.34 -6.06
N LEU A 565 13.31 -26.74 -7.22
CA LEU A 565 12.32 -27.81 -7.37
C LEU A 565 12.95 -29.09 -7.92
N ASN A 566 12.24 -30.21 -7.79
CA ASN A 566 12.62 -31.53 -8.32
C ASN A 566 13.97 -32.03 -7.79
N ASN A 567 14.27 -31.71 -6.54
CA ASN A 567 15.51 -32.12 -5.92
C ASN A 567 15.44 -33.60 -5.54
N THR A 568 16.14 -34.45 -6.29
CA THR A 568 16.14 -35.92 -6.15
C THR A 568 17.16 -36.42 -5.13
N SER A 569 17.56 -35.57 -4.18
CA SER A 569 18.52 -35.89 -3.13
C SER A 569 17.94 -35.53 -1.78
N ASN A 570 18.21 -36.35 -0.76
CA ASN A 570 17.93 -36.05 0.64
C ASN A 570 19.05 -35.24 1.31
N LEU A 571 20.10 -34.91 0.55
CA LEU A 571 21.20 -34.02 0.94
C LEU A 571 21.49 -33.04 -0.20
N THR A 572 21.43 -31.74 0.09
CA THR A 572 21.62 -30.69 -0.91
C THR A 572 22.55 -29.61 -0.40
N ALA A 573 23.61 -29.34 -1.15
CA ALA A 573 24.44 -28.15 -0.97
C ALA A 573 23.86 -27.02 -1.81
N LEU A 574 23.21 -26.05 -1.16
CA LEU A 574 22.61 -24.90 -1.80
C LEU A 574 23.60 -23.73 -1.79
N GLN A 575 24.01 -23.26 -2.96
CA GLN A 575 24.66 -21.95 -3.07
C GLN A 575 23.60 -20.87 -2.80
N LEU A 576 23.69 -20.18 -1.66
CA LEU A 576 22.71 -19.15 -1.35
C LEU A 576 22.81 -17.98 -2.34
N PRO A 577 21.67 -17.42 -2.78
CA PRO A 577 21.70 -16.16 -3.49
C PRO A 577 22.21 -15.04 -2.60
N ASN A 578 22.55 -13.90 -3.21
CA ASN A 578 22.89 -12.68 -2.47
C ASN A 578 21.63 -12.14 -1.77
N LEU A 579 21.35 -12.67 -0.58
CA LEU A 579 20.27 -12.24 0.30
C LEU A 579 20.76 -11.17 1.28
N ASP A 580 19.89 -10.22 1.60
CA ASP A 580 20.17 -9.22 2.64
C ASP A 580 20.30 -9.90 4.00
N LYS A 581 21.12 -9.32 4.88
CA LYS A 581 21.26 -9.77 6.27
C LYS A 581 19.90 -9.77 6.97
N GLY A 582 19.52 -10.91 7.55
CA GLY A 582 18.20 -11.01 8.17
C GLY A 582 17.75 -12.43 8.50
N ILE A 583 16.52 -12.52 9.01
CA ILE A 583 15.86 -13.78 9.32
C ILE A 583 15.07 -14.24 8.10
N TYR A 584 15.27 -15.49 7.72
CA TYR A 584 14.50 -16.16 6.67
C TYR A 584 13.98 -17.50 7.19
N PHE A 585 13.00 -18.05 6.50
CA PHE A 585 12.53 -19.40 6.75
C PHE A 585 12.89 -20.29 5.56
N LEU A 586 13.69 -21.32 5.83
CA LEU A 586 13.89 -22.43 4.94
C LEU A 586 12.68 -23.35 5.06
N ARG A 587 11.96 -23.54 3.97
CA ARG A 587 10.90 -24.53 3.86
C ARG A 587 11.36 -25.62 2.89
N THR A 588 11.20 -26.88 3.32
CA THR A 588 11.35 -28.04 2.45
C THR A 588 10.00 -28.72 2.25
N THR A 589 9.71 -29.18 1.04
CA THR A 589 8.44 -29.86 0.73
C THR A 589 8.71 -31.12 -0.10
N SER A 590 8.23 -32.27 0.38
CA SER A 590 8.16 -33.53 -0.37
C SER A 590 6.71 -33.82 -0.78
N ALA A 591 6.49 -34.95 -1.47
CA ALA A 591 5.15 -35.43 -1.80
C ALA A 591 4.23 -35.64 -0.57
N THR A 592 4.80 -35.83 0.63
CA THR A 592 4.04 -36.20 1.84
C THR A 592 4.33 -35.34 3.07
N LYS A 593 5.33 -34.44 3.02
CA LYS A 593 5.80 -33.72 4.22
C LYS A 593 6.29 -32.32 3.90
N THR A 594 5.93 -31.35 4.74
CA THR A 594 6.52 -30.00 4.75
C THR A 594 7.30 -29.80 6.04
N ARG A 595 8.50 -29.22 5.96
CA ARG A 595 9.34 -28.91 7.13
C ARG A 595 9.82 -27.47 7.03
N ILE A 596 9.94 -26.77 8.17
CA ILE A 596 10.31 -25.35 8.22
C ILE A 596 11.39 -25.13 9.29
N GLN A 597 12.47 -24.45 8.94
CA GLN A 597 13.55 -24.07 9.85
C GLN A 597 13.88 -22.61 9.63
N LYS A 598 14.01 -21.86 10.73
CA LYS A 598 14.57 -20.51 10.72
C LYS A 598 16.04 -20.57 10.32
N ILE A 599 16.44 -19.79 9.32
CA ILE A 599 17.85 -19.58 8.95
C ILE A 599 18.20 -18.11 9.13
N LEU A 600 19.41 -17.84 9.63
CA LEU A 600 19.95 -16.50 9.79
C LEU A 600 20.99 -16.24 8.70
N ILE A 601 20.78 -15.18 7.91
CA ILE A 601 21.73 -14.70 6.92
C ILE A 601 22.58 -13.59 7.54
N GLU A 602 23.90 -13.74 7.47
CA GLU A 602 24.91 -12.77 7.96
C GLU A 602 25.60 -11.97 6.87
#